data_AF-A0A2S5MZB8-F1
#
_entry.id   AF-A0A2S5MZB8-F1
#
_cell.length_a   1.000
_cell.length_b   1.000
_cell.length_c   1.000
_cell.angle_alpha   90.00
_cell.angle_beta   90.00
_cell.angle_gamma   90.00
#
_symmetry.space_group_name_H-M   'P 1'
#
loop_
_entity.id
_entity.type
_entity.pdbx_description
1 polymer ?
#
loop_
_entity_poly.entity_id
_entity_poly.type
_entity_poly.pdbx_seq_one_letter_code
_entity_poly.pdbx_strand_id
1 'polypeptide(L)'
;MTPSALIEEADLHALVDGELDPERRRKVEDHLLQHPEDAALVEGWRRQNAALRAAFEPVALETPPLSLREAAARPPAPPAGQGPIETGAIHWGRPGAAPRP
;
A
#
# COMPACT_ATOMS: atom_id res chain seq x y z
N MET A 1 5.90 -16.85 -10.61
CA MET A 1 6.30 -15.97 -11.72
C MET A 1 7.72 -15.49 -11.42
N THR A 2 8.73 -16.06 -12.06
CA THR A 2 10.12 -15.58 -11.95
C THR A 2 10.19 -14.20 -12.61
N PRO A 3 10.56 -13.11 -11.92
CA PRO A 3 10.61 -11.81 -12.57
C PRO A 3 11.71 -11.86 -13.63
N SER A 4 11.25 -11.83 -14.87
CA SER A 4 12.02 -11.97 -16.11
C SER A 4 13.07 -10.86 -16.21
N ALA A 5 14.06 -11.04 -17.06
CA ALA A 5 15.16 -10.11 -17.29
C ALA A 5 14.75 -8.73 -17.85
N LEU A 6 13.45 -8.45 -17.97
CA LEU A 6 12.86 -7.22 -18.49
C LEU A 6 12.30 -6.39 -17.35
N ILE A 7 12.39 -5.06 -17.50
CA ILE A 7 11.77 -4.09 -16.60
C ILE A 7 10.33 -3.88 -17.08
N GLU A 8 9.38 -4.06 -16.17
CA GLU A 8 7.96 -3.84 -16.40
C GLU A 8 7.47 -2.59 -15.66
N GLU A 9 6.29 -2.08 -16.00
CA GLU A 9 5.68 -0.93 -15.32
C GLU A 9 5.54 -1.15 -13.80
N ALA A 10 5.27 -2.39 -13.38
CA ALA A 10 5.24 -2.77 -11.97
C ALA A 10 6.58 -2.54 -11.25
N ASP A 11 7.72 -2.74 -11.94
CA ASP A 11 9.04 -2.44 -11.38
C ASP A 11 9.26 -0.93 -11.22
N LEU A 12 8.73 -0.13 -12.15
CA LEU A 12 8.80 1.33 -12.06
C LEU A 12 7.99 1.86 -10.87
N HIS A 13 6.79 1.31 -10.65
CA HIS A 13 6.00 1.58 -9.45
C HIS A 13 6.72 1.13 -8.18
N ALA A 14 7.27 -0.09 -8.17
CA ALA A 14 8.02 -0.58 -7.02
C ALA A 14 9.28 0.26 -6.72
N LEU A 15 9.91 0.86 -7.74
CA LEU A 15 10.99 1.82 -7.56
C LEU A 15 10.50 3.09 -6.86
N VAL A 16 9.35 3.62 -7.25
CA VAL A 16 8.74 4.81 -6.65
C VAL A 16 8.31 4.54 -5.21
N ASP A 17 7.81 3.35 -4.92
CA ASP A 17 7.33 2.95 -3.60
C ASP A 17 8.48 2.51 -2.66
N GLY A 18 9.66 2.19 -3.21
CA GLY A 18 10.84 1.76 -2.46
C GLY A 18 10.88 0.26 -2.14
N GLU A 19 10.01 -0.52 -2.77
CA GLU A 19 9.80 -1.96 -2.53
C GLU A 19 10.77 -2.88 -3.31
N LEU A 20 11.68 -2.29 -4.11
CA LEU A 20 12.70 -3.05 -4.82
C LEU A 20 13.89 -3.41 -3.93
N ASP A 21 14.34 -4.66 -4.04
CA ASP A 21 15.65 -5.08 -3.53
C ASP A 21 16.80 -4.33 -4.24
N PRO A 22 18.00 -4.25 -3.63
CA PRO A 22 19.09 -3.47 -4.19
C PRO A 22 19.55 -3.90 -5.59
N GLU A 23 19.49 -5.20 -5.92
CA GLU A 23 19.92 -5.70 -7.22
C GLU A 23 18.91 -5.34 -8.31
N ARG A 24 17.62 -5.54 -8.03
CA ARG A 24 16.52 -5.17 -8.93
C ARG A 24 16.46 -3.66 -9.12
N ARG A 25 16.62 -2.88 -8.05
CA ARG A 25 16.67 -1.41 -8.09
C ARG A 25 17.71 -0.91 -9.08
N ARG A 26 18.93 -1.43 -9.01
CA ARG A 26 20.01 -1.04 -9.92
C ARG A 26 19.69 -1.35 -11.38
N LYS A 27 19.08 -2.51 -11.66
CA LYS A 27 18.64 -2.85 -13.03
C LYS A 27 17.59 -1.87 -13.56
N VAL A 28 16.64 -1.46 -12.71
CA VAL A 28 15.63 -0.47 -13.06
C VAL A 28 16.27 0.91 -13.27
N GLU A 29 17.21 1.33 -12.42
CA GLU A 29 17.93 2.59 -12.58
C GLU A 29 18.74 2.62 -13.89
N ASP A 30 19.44 1.53 -14.22
CA ASP A 30 20.18 1.38 -15.49
C ASP A 30 19.23 1.40 -16.71
N HIS A 31 18.01 0.88 -16.56
CA HIS A 31 16.96 0.96 -17.58
C HIS A 31 16.48 2.40 -17.78
N LEU A 32 16.24 3.15 -16.70
CA LEU A 32 15.78 4.54 -16.76
C LEU A 32 16.80 5.49 -17.41
N LEU A 33 18.10 5.19 -17.31
CA LEU A 33 19.13 5.93 -18.03
C LEU A 33 19.03 5.78 -19.56
N GLN A 34 18.47 4.66 -20.03
CA GLN A 34 18.33 4.34 -21.44
C GLN A 34 16.93 4.67 -21.99
N HIS A 35 15.95 4.88 -21.11
CA HIS A 35 14.53 5.10 -21.43
C HIS A 35 14.02 6.39 -20.74
N PRO A 36 14.26 7.57 -21.35
CA PRO A 36 13.89 8.86 -20.75
C PRO A 36 12.37 9.05 -20.58
N GLU A 37 11.56 8.37 -21.38
CA GLU A 37 10.10 8.32 -21.25
C GLU A 37 9.67 7.68 -19.91
N ASP A 38 10.28 6.56 -19.55
CA ASP A 38 10.02 5.86 -18.29
C ASP A 38 10.53 6.69 -17.11
N ALA A 39 11.68 7.36 -17.27
CA ALA A 39 12.19 8.30 -16.28
C ALA A 39 11.21 9.48 -16.04
N ALA A 40 10.59 9.99 -17.10
CA ALA A 40 9.59 11.05 -16.98
C ALA A 40 8.31 10.56 -16.26
N LEU A 41 7.88 9.32 -16.50
CA LEU A 41 6.77 8.69 -15.77
C LEU A 41 7.07 8.55 -14.28
N VAL A 42 8.24 7.98 -13.93
CA VAL A 42 8.70 7.82 -12.54
C VAL A 42 8.74 9.15 -11.81
N GLU A 43 9.29 10.19 -12.44
CA GLU A 43 9.32 11.53 -11.85
C GLU A 43 7.92 12.16 -11.72
N GLY A 44 7.01 11.86 -12.65
CA GLY A 44 5.60 12.21 -12.55
C GLY A 44 4.92 11.60 -11.33
N TRP A 45 5.15 10.32 -11.06
CA TRP A 45 4.62 9.65 -9.87
C TRP A 45 5.27 10.14 -8.58
N ARG A 46 6.58 10.39 -8.56
CA ARG A 46 7.27 10.98 -7.40
C ARG A 46 6.69 12.34 -7.02
N ARG A 47 6.40 13.20 -7.99
CA ARG A 47 5.75 14.50 -7.74
C ARG A 47 4.34 14.33 -7.18
N GLN A 48 3.56 13.39 -7.70
CA GLN A 48 2.22 13.09 -7.17
C GLN A 48 2.29 12.58 -5.73
N ASN A 49 3.19 11.64 -5.44
CA ASN A 49 3.43 11.13 -4.09
C ASN A 49 3.87 12.24 -3.13
N ALA A 50 4.75 13.14 -3.57
CA ALA A 50 5.17 14.29 -2.77
C ALA A 50 4.02 15.25 -2.49
N ALA A 51 3.16 15.54 -3.49
CA ALA A 51 1.98 16.39 -3.33
C ALA A 51 0.97 15.79 -2.35
N LEU A 52 0.71 14.47 -2.45
CA LEU A 52 -0.15 13.76 -1.51
C LEU A 52 0.43 13.80 -0.09
N ARG A 53 1.72 13.50 0.06
CA ARG A 53 2.39 13.58 1.37
C ARG A 53 2.27 14.98 1.95
N ALA A 54 2.55 16.03 1.18
CA ALA A 54 2.44 17.42 1.64
C ALA A 54 1.01 17.80 2.05
N ALA A 55 0.00 17.33 1.32
CA ALA A 55 -1.40 17.61 1.64
C ALA A 55 -1.87 16.95 2.94
N PHE A 56 -1.31 15.79 3.29
CA PHE A 56 -1.74 14.99 4.45
C PHE A 56 -0.72 14.96 5.60
N GLU A 57 0.46 15.57 5.44
CA GLU A 57 1.49 15.63 6.50
C GLU A 57 0.98 16.24 7.80
N PRO A 58 0.18 17.34 7.80
CA PRO A 58 -0.37 17.88 9.04
C PRO A 58 -1.25 16.87 9.77
N VAL A 59 -2.11 16.15 9.03
CA VAL A 59 -3.00 15.12 9.57
C VAL A 59 -2.21 13.92 10.09
N ALA A 60 -1.11 13.55 9.42
CA ALA A 60 -0.25 12.46 9.84
C ALA A 60 0.47 12.72 11.19
N LEU A 61 0.65 13.99 11.56
CA LEU A 61 1.25 14.41 12.83
C LEU A 61 0.23 14.57 13.97
N GLU A 62 -1.07 14.55 13.67
CA GLU A 62 -2.10 14.61 14.70
C GLU A 62 -2.07 13.36 15.57
N THR A 63 -2.34 13.54 16.86
CA THR A 63 -2.53 12.39 17.75
C THR A 63 -3.82 11.67 17.36
N PRO A 64 -3.78 10.38 16.99
CA PRO A 64 -4.99 9.66 16.65
C PRO A 64 -5.95 9.62 17.86
N PRO A 65 -7.27 9.67 17.63
CA PRO A 65 -8.26 9.49 18.68
C PRO A 65 -7.98 8.26 19.55
N LEU A 66 -8.32 8.35 20.85
CA LEU A 66 -8.07 7.26 21.81
C LEU A 66 -8.63 5.92 21.33
N SER A 67 -9.82 5.92 20.73
CA SER A 67 -10.46 4.72 20.18
C SER A 67 -9.62 4.02 19.10
N LEU A 68 -8.94 4.77 18.22
CA LEU A 68 -8.04 4.21 17.22
C LEU A 68 -6.76 3.67 17.85
N ARG A 69 -6.22 4.36 18.85
CA ARG A 69 -5.04 3.91 19.60
C ARG A 69 -5.31 2.62 20.37
N GLU A 70 -6.47 2.52 21.02
CA GLU A 70 -6.94 1.31 21.71
C GLU A 70 -7.20 0.16 20.73
N ALA A 71 -7.77 0.45 19.55
CA ALA A 71 -7.97 -0.55 18.51
C ALA A 71 -6.63 -1.10 17.98
N ALA A 72 -5.64 -0.23 17.75
CA ALA A 72 -4.31 -0.62 17.29
C ALA A 72 -3.52 -1.42 18.35
N ALA A 73 -3.74 -1.15 19.63
CA ALA A 73 -3.11 -1.90 20.74
C ALA A 73 -3.79 -3.23 21.04
N ARG A 74 -4.98 -3.49 20.47
CA ARG A 74 -5.70 -4.73 20.68
C ARG A 74 -4.91 -5.88 20.04
N PRO A 75 -4.54 -6.92 20.79
CA PRO A 75 -3.94 -8.09 20.17
C PRO A 75 -4.89 -8.65 19.12
N PRO A 76 -4.38 -9.14 17.97
CA PRO A 76 -5.23 -9.78 16.98
C PRO A 76 -6.03 -10.87 17.70
N ALA A 77 -7.35 -10.85 17.54
CA ALA A 77 -8.19 -11.88 18.12
C ALA A 77 -7.67 -13.24 17.63
N PRO A 78 -7.55 -14.26 18.51
CA PRO A 78 -7.25 -15.60 18.03
C PRO A 78 -8.29 -15.95 16.96
N PRO A 79 -7.89 -16.60 15.86
CA PRO A 79 -8.85 -17.00 14.85
C PRO A 79 -9.89 -17.89 15.54
N ALA A 80 -11.10 -17.35 15.73
CA ALA A 80 -12.23 -18.15 16.17
C ALA A 80 -12.38 -19.23 15.11
N GLY A 81 -12.18 -20.50 15.49
CA GLY A 81 -12.00 -21.64 14.59
C GLY A 81 -12.84 -21.50 13.31
N GLN A 82 -12.18 -21.05 12.24
CA GLN A 82 -12.80 -20.88 10.93
C GLN A 82 -12.90 -22.26 10.31
N GLY A 83 -14.10 -22.84 10.37
CA GLY A 83 -14.50 -23.86 9.39
C GLY A 83 -14.31 -23.31 7.98
N PRO A 84 -14.17 -24.20 6.97
CA PRO A 84 -13.73 -23.81 5.63
C PRO A 84 -14.60 -22.69 5.06
N ILE A 85 -13.98 -21.55 4.82
CA ILE A 85 -14.61 -20.40 4.18
C ILE A 85 -14.66 -20.74 2.69
N GLU A 86 -15.82 -21.19 2.22
CA GLU A 86 -16.11 -21.14 0.78
C GLU A 86 -16.11 -19.66 0.37
N THR A 87 -15.09 -19.31 -0.42
CA THR A 87 -14.81 -17.98 -0.96
C THR A 87 -16.06 -17.32 -1.53
N GLY A 88 -16.53 -16.25 -0.88
CA GLY A 88 -17.54 -15.39 -1.50
C GLY A 88 -18.31 -14.42 -0.59
N ALA A 89 -17.68 -13.71 0.35
CA ALA A 89 -18.34 -12.54 0.96
C ALA A 89 -17.34 -11.61 1.68
N ILE A 90 -16.78 -10.64 0.94
CA ILE A 90 -16.16 -9.46 1.54
C ILE A 90 -17.30 -8.60 2.09
N HIS A 91 -17.56 -8.66 3.40
CA HIS A 91 -18.47 -7.73 4.07
C HIS A 91 -17.62 -6.79 4.94
N TRP A 92 -17.36 -5.58 4.43
CA TRP A 92 -16.80 -4.50 5.24
C TRP A 92 -17.96 -3.69 5.83
N GLY A 93 -18.16 -3.77 7.14
CA GLY A 93 -18.86 -2.77 7.97
C GLY A 93 -20.37 -2.57 7.79
N ARG A 94 -21.19 -3.12 8.70
CA ARG A 94 -22.46 -2.50 9.11
C ARG A 94 -22.55 -2.46 10.63
N PRO A 95 -22.52 -1.27 11.27
CA PRO A 95 -23.07 -1.11 12.60
C PRO A 95 -24.56 -0.74 12.49
N GLY A 96 -25.37 -1.28 13.40
CA GLY A 96 -26.70 -0.76 13.69
C GLY A 96 -27.85 -1.51 13.03
N ALA A 97 -28.52 -2.35 13.81
CA ALA A 97 -29.91 -2.13 14.19
C ALA A 97 -30.34 -3.22 15.18
N ALA A 98 -30.46 -2.87 16.45
CA ALA A 98 -31.43 -3.56 17.31
C ALA A 98 -32.83 -3.18 16.83
N PRO A 99 -33.80 -4.08 16.99
CA PRO A 99 -34.91 -3.67 17.84
C PRO A 99 -35.34 -4.78 18.82
N ARG A 100 -35.47 -4.38 20.09
CA ARG A 100 -36.50 -4.89 21.02
C ARG A 100 -37.85 -4.27 20.59
N PRO A 101 -39.03 -4.77 20.99
CA PRO A 101 -39.36 -5.67 22.12
C PRO A 101 -39.54 -7.15 21.79
#